data_AF-A0A662SMP4-F1
#
_entry.id   AF-A0A662SMP4-F1
#
_cell.length_a   1.000
_cell.length_b   1.000
_cell.length_c   1.000
_cell.angle_alpha   90.00
_cell.angle_beta   90.00
_cell.angle_gamma   90.00
#
_symmetry.space_group_name_H-M   'P 1'
#
loop_
_entity.id
_entity.type
_entity.pdbx_description
1 polymer ?
#
loop_
_entity_poly.entity_id
_entity_poly.type
_entity_poly.pdbx_seq_one_letter_code
_entity_poly.pdbx_strand_id
1 'polypeptide(L)'
;MSLREESVPYVRKSFSEKGYGGKFLCLTMGMVIKFKLGNWRIAFGIMRTIKCEGVYSQLDDQKKYHFLMWDFDNVPFIEVFEEIEDVIYGYDLSKAYIINSGKPNHWWVIILKRKTFEEAREIIASCHSVDEEFYKLGVYKRRWCLRIGEKEGRKPFLFEVIPGVTKEDVKVSDIKYFCRYETRASKERTRFISILENA
;
A
#
# COMPACT_ATOMS: atom_id res chain seq x y z
N MET A 1 7.67 41.85 21.25
CA MET A 1 8.34 41.21 20.11
C MET A 1 7.49 40.01 19.69
N SER A 2 6.51 40.22 18.80
CA SER A 2 5.59 39.16 18.35
C SER A 2 6.06 38.65 17.00
N LEU A 3 6.35 37.36 16.90
CA LEU A 3 6.58 36.71 15.62
C LEU A 3 5.22 36.52 14.93
N ARG A 4 5.04 37.21 13.80
CA ARG A 4 3.98 36.92 12.85
C ARG A 4 4.46 35.75 12.00
N GLU A 5 3.76 34.62 12.06
CA GLU A 5 3.82 33.62 10.99
C GLU A 5 2.85 34.06 9.90
N GLU A 6 3.41 34.38 8.74
CA GLU A 6 2.66 34.64 7.51
C GLU A 6 2.12 33.31 6.97
N SER A 7 0.79 33.24 6.85
CA SER A 7 0.10 32.12 6.23
C SER A 7 0.14 32.25 4.71
N VAL A 8 0.75 31.28 4.04
CA VAL A 8 0.68 31.15 2.58
C VAL A 8 -0.67 30.50 2.21
N PRO A 9 -1.45 31.07 1.27
CA PRO A 9 -2.77 30.54 0.92
C PRO A 9 -2.62 29.27 0.09
N TYR A 10 -2.99 28.12 0.65
CA TYR A 10 -3.17 26.91 -0.14
C TYR A 10 -4.55 26.94 -0.81
N VAL A 11 -4.54 27.12 -2.13
CA VAL A 11 -5.74 27.11 -2.98
C VAL A 11 -6.41 25.75 -2.90
N ARG A 12 -7.56 25.69 -2.20
CA ARG A 12 -8.53 24.60 -2.36
C ARG A 12 -9.04 24.62 -3.80
N LYS A 13 -8.67 23.63 -4.61
CA LYS A 13 -9.57 23.20 -5.69
C LYS A 13 -10.80 22.59 -5.02
N SER A 14 -11.90 23.33 -5.09
CA SER A 14 -13.24 22.92 -4.75
C SER A 14 -13.63 21.67 -5.57
N PHE A 15 -13.57 20.50 -4.93
CA PHE A 15 -14.37 19.37 -5.41
C PHE A 15 -15.79 19.53 -4.86
N SER A 16 -16.69 19.71 -5.82
CA SER A 16 -18.12 19.92 -5.71
C SER A 16 -18.80 19.15 -4.57
N GLU A 17 -19.45 19.91 -3.68
CA GLU A 17 -20.53 19.45 -2.81
C GLU A 17 -21.74 19.06 -3.67
N LYS A 18 -21.72 17.86 -4.26
CA LYS A 18 -22.93 17.17 -4.72
C LYS A 18 -22.87 15.70 -4.33
N GLY A 19 -23.53 15.40 -3.22
CA GLY A 19 -24.28 14.16 -3.04
C GLY A 19 -23.49 12.86 -3.07
N TYR A 20 -22.76 12.54 -2.00
CA TYR A 20 -22.58 11.15 -1.60
C TYR A 20 -23.24 10.91 -0.25
N GLY A 21 -24.57 10.72 -0.30
CA GLY A 21 -25.28 9.83 0.61
C GLY A 21 -24.82 8.39 0.38
N GLY A 22 -23.53 8.13 0.58
CA GLY A 22 -22.98 6.80 0.54
C GLY A 22 -23.38 6.09 1.82
N LYS A 23 -24.39 5.21 1.73
CA LYS A 23 -24.42 4.04 2.61
C LYS A 23 -23.02 3.43 2.49
N PHE A 24 -22.20 3.57 3.54
CA PHE A 24 -21.11 2.64 3.75
C PHE A 24 -21.81 1.29 3.87
N LEU A 25 -21.86 0.54 2.76
CA LEU A 25 -22.21 -0.87 2.79
C LEU A 25 -21.06 -1.52 3.56
N CYS A 26 -21.24 -1.54 4.87
CA CYS A 26 -20.39 -2.19 5.84
C CYS A 26 -20.63 -3.69 5.66
N LEU A 27 -20.09 -4.27 4.58
CA LEU A 27 -20.04 -5.71 4.40
C LEU A 27 -18.92 -6.27 5.28
N THR A 28 -19.08 -6.12 6.60
CA THR A 28 -18.16 -6.64 7.61
C THR A 28 -18.90 -7.60 8.52
N MET A 29 -18.34 -8.79 8.74
CA MET A 29 -18.68 -9.65 9.88
C MET A 29 -18.10 -9.05 11.18
N GLY A 30 -18.47 -7.81 11.47
CA GLY A 30 -18.07 -7.09 12.65
C GLY A 30 -19.22 -6.19 13.06
N MET A 31 -19.67 -6.32 14.30
CA MET A 31 -20.63 -5.39 14.86
C MET A 31 -19.93 -4.05 15.04
N VAL A 32 -20.47 -3.03 14.38
CA VAL A 32 -20.09 -1.64 14.64
C VAL A 32 -21.27 -0.94 15.30
N ILE A 33 -21.16 -0.67 16.60
CA ILE A 33 -22.15 0.09 17.34
C ILE A 33 -21.78 1.57 17.22
N LYS A 34 -22.64 2.35 16.58
CA LYS A 34 -22.46 3.79 16.41
C LYS A 34 -23.56 4.52 17.16
N PHE A 35 -23.21 5.53 17.94
CA PHE A 35 -24.18 6.43 18.52
C PHE A 35 -23.69 7.88 18.47
N LYS A 36 -24.66 8.80 18.44
CA LYS A 36 -24.43 10.23 18.39
C LYS A 36 -24.91 10.84 19.70
N LEU A 37 -24.01 11.52 20.42
CA LEU A 37 -24.36 12.26 21.63
C LEU A 37 -24.02 13.74 21.39
N GLY A 38 -25.05 14.55 21.13
CA GLY A 38 -24.86 15.94 20.69
C GLY A 38 -24.06 16.01 19.38
N ASN A 39 -22.89 16.66 19.43
CA ASN A 39 -21.98 16.79 18.28
C ASN A 39 -20.93 15.68 18.18
N TRP A 40 -20.93 14.72 19.11
CA TRP A 40 -19.98 13.61 19.14
C TRP A 40 -20.53 12.42 18.36
N ARG A 41 -19.67 11.79 17.54
CA ARG A 41 -19.94 10.50 16.90
C ARG A 41 -19.00 9.47 17.50
N ILE A 42 -19.55 8.51 18.23
CA ILE A 42 -18.78 7.44 18.87
C ILE A 42 -19.08 6.15 18.12
N ALA A 43 -18.03 5.38 17.83
CA ALA A 43 -18.14 4.10 17.13
C ALA A 43 -17.28 3.05 17.85
N PHE A 44 -17.90 1.92 18.21
CA PHE A 44 -17.23 0.73 18.72
C PHE A 44 -17.31 -0.36 17.65
N GLY A 45 -16.21 -1.06 17.39
CA GLY A 45 -16.17 -2.13 16.39
C GLY A 45 -15.41 -3.34 16.90
N ILE A 46 -15.98 -4.53 16.75
CA ILE A 46 -15.27 -5.80 16.95
C ILE A 46 -14.98 -6.39 15.57
N MET A 47 -13.73 -6.77 15.32
CA MET A 47 -13.33 -7.41 14.07
C MET A 47 -12.34 -8.54 14.33
N ARG A 48 -12.45 -9.62 13.55
CA ARG A 48 -11.44 -10.69 13.54
C ARG A 48 -10.18 -10.20 12.84
N THR A 49 -9.06 -10.26 13.54
CA THR A 49 -7.74 -9.93 12.99
C THR A 49 -6.92 -11.19 12.70
N ILE A 50 -5.95 -11.05 11.80
CA ILE A 50 -4.89 -12.01 11.53
C ILE A 50 -3.55 -11.28 11.64
N LYS A 51 -2.53 -11.99 12.17
CA LYS A 51 -1.16 -11.49 12.20
C LYS A 51 -0.54 -11.63 10.82
N CYS A 52 0.11 -10.56 10.37
CA CYS A 52 0.81 -10.48 9.10
C CYS A 52 2.24 -10.02 9.34
N GLU A 53 3.14 -10.47 8.46
CA GLU A 53 4.50 -9.99 8.40
C GLU A 53 4.66 -9.12 7.15
N GLY A 54 5.34 -8.00 7.29
CA GLY A 54 5.57 -7.04 6.22
C GLY A 54 6.97 -6.44 6.26
N VAL A 55 7.30 -5.75 5.19
CA VAL A 55 8.55 -5.02 5.02
C VAL A 55 8.23 -3.56 4.71
N TYR A 56 8.86 -2.65 5.45
CA TYR A 56 8.75 -1.22 5.18
C TYR A 56 9.79 -0.76 4.17
N SER A 57 9.41 0.20 3.34
CA SER A 57 10.28 0.88 2.37
C SER A 57 11.40 1.71 2.98
N GLN A 58 11.28 2.11 4.26
CA GLN A 58 12.22 3.03 4.92
C GLN A 58 13.62 2.40 5.04
N LEU A 59 14.66 3.20 4.86
CA LEU A 59 16.08 2.79 4.96
C LEU A 59 16.81 3.42 6.13
N ASP A 60 16.16 4.32 6.86
CA ASP A 60 16.67 5.01 8.04
C ASP A 60 15.53 5.30 9.04
N ASP A 61 15.91 5.61 10.28
CA ASP A 61 14.96 5.84 11.38
C ASP A 61 14.17 7.13 11.24
N GLN A 62 14.71 8.11 10.51
CA GLN A 62 14.05 9.39 10.25
C GLN A 62 13.04 9.29 9.09
N LYS A 63 12.94 8.12 8.43
CA LYS A 63 12.11 7.90 7.23
C LYS A 63 12.42 8.92 6.13
N LYS A 64 13.69 9.29 6.02
CA LYS A 64 14.13 10.24 4.99
C LYS A 64 14.29 9.52 3.66
N TYR A 65 14.90 8.35 3.69
CA TYR A 65 15.23 7.55 2.52
C TYR A 65 14.41 6.27 2.45
N HIS A 66 14.04 5.94 1.23
CA HIS A 66 13.22 4.78 0.90
C HIS A 66 13.83 4.04 -0.29
N PHE A 67 13.62 2.74 -0.35
CA PHE A 67 13.61 2.02 -1.62
C PHE A 67 12.18 2.01 -2.18
N LEU A 68 12.06 1.78 -3.48
CA LEU A 68 10.76 1.86 -4.16
C LEU A 68 10.07 0.50 -4.14
N MET A 69 8.78 0.53 -3.86
CA MET A 69 7.92 -0.65 -3.86
C MET A 69 6.51 -0.30 -4.29
N TRP A 70 5.87 -1.21 -5.00
CA TRP A 70 4.47 -1.12 -5.43
C TRP A 70 3.72 -2.39 -5.05
N ASP A 71 2.43 -2.24 -4.75
CA ASP A 71 1.45 -3.32 -4.66
C ASP A 71 0.41 -3.07 -5.76
N PHE A 72 0.20 -4.06 -6.62
CA PHE A 72 -0.79 -4.05 -7.68
C PHE A 72 -1.82 -5.13 -7.40
N ASP A 73 -3.09 -4.74 -7.26
CA ASP A 73 -4.19 -5.64 -6.94
C ASP A 73 -5.16 -5.75 -8.12
N ASN A 74 -5.32 -6.98 -8.65
CA ASN A 74 -6.20 -7.29 -9.79
C ASN A 74 -5.81 -6.55 -11.10
N VAL A 75 -4.51 -6.44 -11.37
CA VAL A 75 -3.96 -5.80 -12.58
C VAL A 75 -3.29 -6.87 -13.48
N PRO A 76 -3.58 -6.93 -14.79
CA PRO A 76 -2.87 -7.81 -15.71
C PRO A 76 -1.36 -7.57 -15.71
N PHE A 77 -0.56 -8.62 -15.88
CA PHE A 77 0.91 -8.49 -15.90
C PHE A 77 1.40 -7.49 -16.95
N ILE A 78 0.83 -7.51 -18.15
CA ILE A 78 1.29 -6.66 -19.26
C ILE A 78 1.18 -5.17 -18.91
N GLU A 79 0.11 -4.78 -18.23
CA GLU A 79 -0.11 -3.40 -17.79
C GLU A 79 0.89 -2.99 -16.68
N VAL A 80 1.16 -3.90 -15.74
CA VAL A 80 2.22 -3.68 -14.74
C VAL A 80 3.59 -3.56 -15.39
N PHE A 81 3.88 -4.38 -16.41
CA PHE A 81 5.15 -4.33 -17.12
C PHE A 81 5.35 -2.99 -17.82
N GLU A 82 4.38 -2.54 -18.62
CA GLU A 82 4.43 -1.29 -19.36
C GLU A 82 4.56 -0.08 -18.43
N GLU A 83 3.75 0.01 -17.37
CA GLU A 83 3.85 1.12 -16.41
C GLU A 83 5.20 1.18 -15.69
N ILE A 84 5.76 0.03 -15.31
CA ILE A 84 7.04 -0.03 -14.62
C ILE A 84 8.19 0.26 -15.56
N GLU A 85 8.12 -0.20 -16.81
CA GLU A 85 9.09 0.13 -17.84
C GLU A 85 9.15 1.66 -18.05
N ASP A 86 7.99 2.31 -18.23
CA ASP A 86 7.89 3.76 -18.36
C ASP A 86 8.47 4.49 -17.13
N VAL A 87 8.20 3.99 -15.92
CA VAL A 87 8.74 4.57 -14.68
C VAL A 87 10.26 4.39 -14.58
N ILE A 88 10.79 3.25 -15.00
CA ILE A 88 12.24 3.01 -15.00
C ILE A 88 12.94 4.01 -15.90
N TYR A 89 12.46 4.18 -17.12
CA TYR A 89 13.06 5.09 -18.10
C TYR A 89 12.81 6.56 -17.76
N GLY A 90 11.62 6.91 -17.27
CA GLY A 90 11.26 8.28 -16.92
C GLY A 90 12.03 8.85 -15.71
N TYR A 91 12.51 7.97 -14.81
CA TYR A 91 13.19 8.37 -13.57
C TYR A 91 14.63 7.83 -13.42
N ASP A 92 15.21 7.30 -14.51
CA ASP A 92 16.57 6.72 -14.55
C ASP A 92 16.83 5.69 -13.43
N LEU A 93 15.89 4.77 -13.24
CA LEU A 93 15.93 3.82 -12.13
C LEU A 93 16.80 2.59 -12.43
N SER A 94 17.11 1.85 -11.37
CA SER A 94 17.70 0.52 -11.50
C SER A 94 16.67 -0.50 -11.94
N LYS A 95 17.12 -1.75 -12.16
CA LYS A 95 16.22 -2.85 -12.54
C LYS A 95 15.05 -3.00 -11.55
N ALA A 96 13.92 -3.46 -12.06
CA ALA A 96 12.75 -3.79 -11.25
C ALA A 96 12.59 -5.29 -11.13
N TYR A 97 12.28 -5.74 -9.92
CA TYR A 97 11.92 -7.11 -9.62
C TYR A 97 10.41 -7.22 -9.55
N ILE A 98 9.80 -7.90 -10.51
CA ILE A 98 8.36 -8.17 -10.52
C ILE A 98 8.12 -9.53 -9.86
N ILE A 99 7.35 -9.52 -8.79
CA ILE A 99 7.08 -10.67 -7.95
C ILE A 99 5.57 -10.93 -8.00
N ASN A 100 5.16 -12.15 -8.36
CA ASN A 100 3.77 -12.52 -8.18
C ASN A 100 3.51 -12.82 -6.70
N SER A 101 2.49 -12.19 -6.10
CA SER A 101 2.17 -12.37 -4.67
C SER A 101 1.50 -13.71 -4.32
N GLY A 102 1.46 -14.64 -5.28
CA GLY A 102 0.78 -15.92 -5.18
C GLY A 102 -0.68 -15.90 -5.64
N LYS A 103 -1.16 -14.83 -6.29
CA LYS A 103 -2.49 -14.76 -6.91
C LYS A 103 -2.38 -14.30 -8.37
N PRO A 104 -3.21 -14.84 -9.28
CA PRO A 104 -3.33 -14.27 -10.62
C PRO A 104 -3.65 -12.78 -10.55
N ASN A 105 -2.94 -11.96 -11.31
CA ASN A 105 -3.11 -10.51 -11.39
C ASN A 105 -2.83 -9.75 -10.07
N HIS A 106 -1.99 -10.28 -9.18
CA HIS A 106 -1.53 -9.54 -8.01
C HIS A 106 0.00 -9.54 -7.95
N TRP A 107 0.59 -8.35 -8.03
CA TRP A 107 2.02 -8.18 -8.27
C TRP A 107 2.63 -7.25 -7.23
N TRP A 108 3.85 -7.55 -6.84
CA TRP A 108 4.73 -6.60 -6.19
C TRP A 108 5.83 -6.22 -7.14
N VAL A 109 6.22 -4.96 -7.06
CA VAL A 109 7.38 -4.48 -7.78
C VAL A 109 8.33 -3.85 -6.78
N ILE A 110 9.61 -4.20 -6.86
CA ILE A 110 10.66 -3.67 -5.99
C ILE A 110 11.77 -3.13 -6.87
N ILE A 111 12.22 -1.90 -6.58
CA ILE A 111 13.40 -1.30 -7.19
C ILE A 111 14.36 -0.89 -6.08
N LEU A 112 15.57 -1.45 -6.09
CA LEU A 112 16.61 -1.24 -5.08
C LEU A 112 17.42 0.03 -5.35
N LYS A 113 16.71 1.16 -5.37
CA LYS A 113 17.26 2.50 -5.54
C LYS A 113 16.85 3.39 -4.38
N ARG A 114 17.81 4.08 -3.77
CA ARG A 114 17.58 5.02 -2.67
C ARG A 114 16.98 6.30 -3.23
N LYS A 115 15.81 6.66 -2.70
CA LYS A 115 15.12 7.92 -2.98
C LYS A 115 14.72 8.59 -1.68
N THR A 116 14.61 9.91 -1.68
CA THR A 116 13.93 10.61 -0.59
C THR A 116 12.45 10.23 -0.56
N PHE A 117 11.78 10.45 0.58
CA PHE A 117 10.34 10.17 0.67
C PHE A 117 9.53 10.95 -0.38
N GLU A 118 9.89 12.21 -0.62
CA GLU A 118 9.22 13.09 -1.58
C GLU A 118 9.38 12.58 -3.01
N GLU A 119 10.59 12.18 -3.42
CA GLU A 119 10.85 11.55 -4.72
C GLU A 119 10.13 10.20 -4.84
N ALA A 120 10.22 9.35 -3.81
CA ALA A 120 9.56 8.04 -3.82
C ALA A 120 8.04 8.18 -3.96
N ARG A 121 7.44 9.18 -3.32
CA ARG A 121 6.02 9.47 -3.43
C ARG A 121 5.65 9.85 -4.86
N GLU A 122 6.42 10.74 -5.48
CA GLU A 122 6.19 11.16 -6.87
C GLU A 122 6.31 9.98 -7.84
N ILE A 123 7.39 9.21 -7.73
CA ILE A 123 7.66 8.04 -8.57
C ILE A 123 6.60 6.96 -8.40
N ILE A 124 6.12 6.70 -7.18
CA ILE A 124 5.06 5.69 -6.98
C ILE A 124 3.73 6.20 -7.57
N ALA A 125 3.46 7.50 -7.47
CA ALA A 125 2.23 8.10 -7.97
C ALA A 125 2.14 8.20 -9.49
N SER A 126 3.25 8.03 -10.22
CA SER A 126 3.24 8.03 -11.68
C SER A 126 2.71 6.71 -12.28
N CYS A 127 2.64 5.63 -11.50
CA CYS A 127 1.95 4.40 -11.89
C CYS A 127 0.45 4.55 -11.65
N HIS A 128 -0.36 4.45 -12.71
CA HIS A 128 -1.81 4.63 -12.61
C HIS A 128 -2.50 3.43 -11.94
N SER A 129 -1.94 2.24 -12.12
CA SER A 129 -2.56 0.98 -11.65
C SER A 129 -2.10 0.53 -10.27
N VAL A 130 -1.33 1.35 -9.55
CA VAL A 130 -0.96 1.10 -8.15
C VAL A 130 -2.19 0.99 -7.26
N ASP A 131 -2.18 0.06 -6.28
CA ASP A 131 -3.27 -0.05 -5.32
C ASP A 131 -3.46 1.26 -4.55
N GLU A 132 -4.68 1.80 -4.61
CA GLU A 132 -4.98 3.13 -4.10
C GLU A 132 -4.87 3.18 -2.56
N GLU A 133 -5.23 2.09 -1.88
CA GLU A 133 -5.13 2.00 -0.41
C GLU A 133 -3.66 1.93 0.03
N PHE A 134 -2.86 1.11 -0.65
CA PHE A 134 -1.40 1.04 -0.48
C PHE A 134 -0.76 2.41 -0.65
N TYR A 135 -1.09 3.14 -1.72
CA TYR A 135 -0.55 4.47 -1.95
C TYR A 135 -1.00 5.47 -0.85
N LYS A 136 -2.30 5.55 -0.57
CA LYS A 136 -2.86 6.46 0.45
C LYS A 136 -2.25 6.22 1.83
N LEU A 137 -2.20 4.96 2.27
CA LEU A 137 -1.61 4.60 3.56
C LEU A 137 -0.11 4.86 3.59
N GLY A 138 0.57 4.63 2.46
CA GLY A 138 1.99 4.90 2.29
C GLY A 138 2.32 6.37 2.52
N VAL A 139 1.56 7.25 1.87
CA VAL A 139 1.68 8.71 2.01
C VAL A 139 1.37 9.14 3.45
N TYR A 140 0.25 8.67 4.01
CA TYR A 140 -0.16 9.03 5.38
C TYR A 140 0.86 8.61 6.44
N LYS A 141 1.45 7.42 6.33
CA LYS A 141 2.42 6.89 7.31
C LYS A 141 3.86 7.34 7.06
N ARG A 142 4.10 8.08 5.97
CA ARG A 142 5.42 8.40 5.42
C ARG A 142 6.32 7.17 5.22
N ARG A 143 5.72 6.08 4.73
CA ARG A 143 6.40 4.82 4.36
C ARG A 143 5.41 3.85 3.72
N TRP A 144 5.83 3.16 2.68
CA TRP A 144 5.11 2.02 2.12
C TRP A 144 5.45 0.72 2.85
N CYS A 145 4.51 -0.22 2.82
CA CYS A 145 4.62 -1.53 3.47
C CYS A 145 4.09 -2.62 2.54
N LEU A 146 4.93 -3.56 2.15
CA LEU A 146 4.50 -4.78 1.47
C LEU A 146 4.33 -5.91 2.46
N ARG A 147 3.28 -6.70 2.30
CA ARG A 147 3.06 -7.91 3.11
C ARG A 147 3.86 -9.07 2.52
N ILE A 148 4.85 -9.59 3.25
CA ILE A 148 5.70 -10.69 2.78
C ILE A 148 5.24 -12.06 3.28
N GLY A 149 4.47 -12.11 4.38
CA GLY A 149 4.00 -13.36 4.95
C GLY A 149 2.96 -14.06 4.06
N GLU A 150 2.90 -15.38 4.14
CA GLU A 150 1.99 -16.21 3.35
C GLU A 150 0.55 -15.67 3.39
N LYS A 151 -0.06 -15.55 2.20
CA LYS A 151 -1.49 -15.29 2.04
C LYS A 151 -2.15 -16.65 1.79
N GLU A 152 -2.77 -17.24 2.81
CA GLU A 152 -3.54 -18.49 2.66
C GLU A 152 -2.70 -19.66 2.09
N GLY A 153 -1.45 -19.80 2.54
CA GLY A 153 -0.52 -20.84 2.07
C GLY A 153 0.12 -20.57 0.70
N ARG A 154 -0.14 -19.39 0.11
CA ARG A 154 0.43 -18.97 -1.17
C ARG A 154 1.75 -18.28 -0.92
N LYS A 155 2.78 -18.69 -1.68
CA LYS A 155 4.14 -18.18 -1.58
C LYS A 155 4.43 -17.23 -2.74
N PRO A 156 4.93 -16.02 -2.46
CA PRO A 156 5.40 -15.12 -3.50
C PRO A 156 6.56 -15.74 -4.28
N PHE A 157 6.63 -15.46 -5.57
CA PHE A 157 7.74 -15.90 -6.40
C PHE A 157 8.15 -14.80 -7.39
N LEU A 158 9.46 -14.71 -7.65
CA LEU A 158 9.99 -13.80 -8.66
C LEU A 158 9.49 -14.26 -10.02
N PHE A 159 8.83 -13.35 -10.74
CA PHE A 159 8.22 -13.62 -12.04
C PHE A 159 9.11 -13.11 -13.18
N GLU A 160 9.52 -11.83 -13.11
CA GLU A 160 10.28 -11.17 -14.18
C GLU A 160 11.25 -10.14 -13.59
N VAL A 161 12.32 -9.82 -14.33
CA VAL A 161 13.25 -8.74 -14.00
C VAL A 161 13.37 -7.79 -15.17
N ILE A 162 12.85 -6.56 -15.03
CA ILE A 162 12.97 -5.52 -16.05
C ILE A 162 14.33 -4.84 -15.88
N PRO A 163 15.19 -4.80 -16.91
CA PRO A 163 16.49 -4.14 -16.82
C PRO A 163 16.32 -2.64 -16.57
N GLY A 164 17.20 -2.08 -15.74
CA GLY A 164 17.22 -0.65 -15.42
C GLY A 164 18.27 0.12 -16.22
N VAL A 165 18.16 1.44 -16.16
CA VAL A 165 19.14 2.39 -16.73
C VAL A 165 20.35 2.53 -15.82
N THR A 166 20.15 2.46 -14.50
CA THR A 166 21.20 2.69 -13.50
C THR A 166 21.46 1.46 -12.62
N LYS A 167 22.57 1.50 -11.87
CA LYS A 167 22.90 0.45 -10.89
C LYS A 167 22.13 0.66 -9.58
N GLU A 168 21.81 -0.46 -8.95
CA GLU A 168 21.28 -0.52 -7.59
C GLU A 168 22.27 0.07 -6.59
N ASP A 169 21.76 0.83 -5.63
CA ASP A 169 22.55 1.39 -4.51
C ASP A 169 22.00 1.00 -3.14
N VAL A 170 20.93 0.21 -3.11
CA VAL A 170 20.39 -0.44 -1.90
C VAL A 170 20.67 -1.92 -2.00
N LYS A 171 21.25 -2.51 -0.96
CA LYS A 171 21.39 -3.96 -0.84
C LYS A 171 20.21 -4.52 -0.06
N VAL A 172 19.87 -5.79 -0.28
CA VAL A 172 18.85 -6.49 0.51
C VAL A 172 19.17 -6.44 2.01
N SER A 173 20.46 -6.47 2.38
CA SER A 173 20.93 -6.33 3.77
C SER A 173 20.63 -4.97 4.41
N ASP A 174 20.35 -3.94 3.60
CA ASP A 174 20.02 -2.60 4.09
C ASP A 174 18.55 -2.48 4.50
N ILE A 175 17.72 -3.46 4.10
CA ILE A 175 16.31 -3.55 4.47
C ILE A 175 16.22 -4.09 5.90
N LYS A 176 16.11 -3.17 6.87
CA LYS A 176 16.11 -3.51 8.31
C LYS A 176 14.73 -3.56 8.94
N TYR A 177 13.74 -3.00 8.26
CA TYR A 177 12.47 -2.65 8.89
C TYR A 177 11.38 -3.66 8.52
N PHE A 178 11.42 -4.80 9.20
CA PHE A 178 10.36 -5.79 9.18
C PHE A 178 9.33 -5.47 10.25
N CYS A 179 8.06 -5.73 9.96
CA CYS A 179 6.98 -5.48 10.90
C CYS A 179 6.07 -6.69 11.03
N ARG A 180 5.52 -6.83 12.23
CA ARG A 180 4.35 -7.67 12.50
C ARG A 180 3.19 -6.74 12.77
N TYR A 181 2.10 -6.91 12.02
CA TYR A 181 0.90 -6.11 12.20
C TYR A 181 -0.33 -6.98 12.06
N GLU A 182 -1.44 -6.47 12.59
CA GLU A 182 -2.73 -7.13 12.49
C GLU A 182 -3.54 -6.51 11.36
N THR A 183 -4.13 -7.35 10.52
CA THR A 183 -5.08 -6.93 9.49
C THR A 183 -6.37 -7.74 9.61
N ARG A 184 -7.42 -7.33 8.92
CA ARG A 184 -8.71 -8.04 8.92
C ARG A 184 -8.56 -9.40 8.25
N ALA A 185 -9.22 -10.42 8.79
CA ALA A 185 -9.33 -11.71 8.12
C ALA A 185 -10.13 -11.56 6.81
N SER A 186 -9.60 -12.07 5.68
CA SER A 186 -10.31 -12.14 4.39
C SER A 186 -11.52 -13.09 4.48
N LYS A 187 -12.56 -12.82 3.67
CA LYS A 187 -13.84 -13.56 3.64
C LYS A 187 -13.72 -15.06 3.32
N GLU A 188 -12.63 -15.50 2.70
CA GLU A 188 -12.52 -16.85 2.15
C GLU A 188 -12.47 -17.94 3.23
N ARG A 189 -11.99 -17.63 4.44
CA ARG A 189 -11.97 -18.59 5.54
C ARG A 189 -13.34 -18.88 6.17
N THR A 190 -14.34 -18.02 5.99
CA THR A 190 -15.67 -18.25 6.59
C THR A 190 -16.55 -19.16 5.74
N ARG A 191 -16.39 -19.17 4.41
CA ARG A 191 -17.14 -20.09 3.54
C ARG A 191 -16.79 -21.56 3.74
N PHE A 192 -15.54 -21.86 4.08
CA PHE A 192 -15.10 -23.24 4.34
C PHE A 192 -15.71 -23.83 5.63
N ILE A 193 -15.95 -23.01 6.65
CA ILE A 193 -16.60 -23.47 7.89
C ILE A 193 -18.10 -23.65 7.67
N SER A 194 -18.77 -22.76 6.92
CA SER A 194 -20.21 -22.91 6.62
C SER A 194 -20.54 -24.10 5.71
N ILE A 195 -19.59 -24.61 4.92
CA ILE A 195 -19.79 -25.81 4.08
C ILE A 195 -19.56 -27.09 4.90
N LEU A 196 -18.66 -27.07 5.88
CA LEU A 196 -18.40 -28.22 6.77
C LEU A 196 -19.42 -28.34 7.91
N GLU A 197 -20.16 -27.27 8.24
CA GLU A 197 -21.25 -27.30 9.22
C GLU A 197 -22.62 -27.65 8.61
N ASN A 198 -22.72 -27.74 7.28
CA ASN A 198 -23.94 -28.12 6.54
C ASN A 198 -23.76 -29.38 5.67
N ALA A 199 -22.72 -30.18 5.94
CA ALA A 199 -22.49 -31.51 5.40
C ALA A 199 -22.48 -32.53 6.55
#